data_AF-A0A8H7E542-F1
#
_entry.id   AF-A0A8H7E542-F1
#
_cell.length_a   1.000
_cell.length_b   1.000
_cell.length_c   1.000
_cell.angle_alpha   90.00
_cell.angle_beta   90.00
_cell.angle_gamma   90.00
#
_symmetry.space_group_name_H-M   'P 1'
#
loop_
_entity.id
_entity.type
_entity.pdbx_description
1 polymer ?
#
loop_
_entity_poly.entity_id
_entity_poly.type
_entity_poly.pdbx_seq_one_letter_code
_entity_poly.pdbx_strand_id
1 'polypeptide(L)'
;MARLESSGFLVTTLIEQNRAIPAIAIIYSEAFYHGSLVNGAGTSVEERPLARKLLEFNEKNYQKKSSVIYLDVRNKEVQKTATNGSIYNEQNLVTRTDLAFKLMQELGVAAKDIACLSFYTAQVRLYQSAVERMDQKYKQLQCS
;
A
#
# COMPACT_ATOMS: atom_id res chain seq x y z
N MET A 1 -11.70 22.71 -11.78
CA MET A 1 -12.45 22.84 -10.51
C MET A 1 -11.87 23.89 -9.57
N ALA A 2 -10.60 23.80 -9.16
CA ALA A 2 -9.99 24.79 -8.27
C ALA A 2 -10.23 26.26 -8.67
N ARG A 3 -10.13 26.59 -9.96
CA ARG A 3 -10.44 27.94 -10.47
C ARG A 3 -11.90 28.36 -10.23
N LEU A 4 -12.86 27.46 -10.43
CA LEU A 4 -14.28 27.76 -10.25
C LEU A 4 -14.62 27.92 -8.76
N GLU A 5 -14.11 27.04 -7.92
CA GLU A 5 -14.22 27.15 -6.46
C GLU A 5 -13.64 28.49 -5.97
N SER A 6 -12.45 28.86 -6.44
CA SER A 6 -11.83 30.16 -6.12
C SER A 6 -12.60 31.37 -6.66
N SER A 7 -13.42 31.17 -7.70
CA SER A 7 -14.32 32.20 -8.25
C SER A 7 -15.69 32.22 -7.55
N GLY A 8 -15.85 31.51 -6.42
CA GLY A 8 -17.05 31.53 -5.60
C GLY A 8 -18.18 30.61 -6.07
N PHE A 9 -17.91 29.70 -7.01
CA PHE A 9 -18.90 28.69 -7.39
C PHE A 9 -19.12 27.72 -6.24
N LEU A 10 -20.39 27.38 -5.98
CA LEU A 10 -20.76 26.41 -4.96
C LEU A 10 -20.19 25.02 -5.31
N VAL A 11 -19.46 24.43 -4.37
CA VAL A 11 -18.95 23.07 -4.45
C VAL A 11 -19.53 22.28 -3.27
N THR A 12 -20.03 21.08 -3.55
CA THR A 12 -20.45 20.14 -2.52
C THR A 12 -19.38 19.09 -2.36
N THR A 13 -18.80 18.99 -1.16
CA THR A 13 -17.87 17.92 -0.81
C THR A 13 -18.64 16.71 -0.29
N LEU A 14 -18.41 15.55 -0.90
CA LEU A 14 -18.90 14.28 -0.37
C LEU A 14 -17.98 13.86 0.78
N ILE A 15 -18.52 13.87 2.00
CA ILE A 15 -17.72 13.66 3.23
C ILE A 15 -17.69 12.20 3.69
N GLU A 16 -18.59 11.35 3.20
CA GLU A 16 -18.59 9.94 3.58
C GLU A 16 -17.64 9.12 2.68
N GLN A 17 -16.75 8.37 3.32
CA GLN A 17 -15.85 7.42 2.66
C GLN A 17 -16.28 5.98 2.99
N ASN A 18 -16.37 5.15 1.96
CA ASN A 18 -16.82 3.74 2.09
C ASN A 18 -15.71 2.72 1.76
N ARG A 19 -14.46 3.18 1.59
CA ARG A 19 -13.37 2.37 1.04
C ARG A 19 -12.33 1.96 2.06
N ALA A 20 -11.77 2.90 2.81
CA ALA A 20 -10.71 2.64 3.76
C ALA A 20 -11.30 2.21 5.11
N ILE A 21 -10.54 1.42 5.86
CA ILE A 21 -10.79 1.26 7.30
C ILE A 21 -10.43 2.56 8.04
N PRO A 22 -11.02 2.86 9.21
CA PRO A 22 -10.79 4.10 9.95
C PRO A 22 -9.32 4.45 10.17
N ALA A 23 -8.49 3.45 10.50
CA ALA A 23 -7.06 3.64 10.76
C ALA A 23 -6.27 4.13 9.52
N ILE A 24 -6.74 3.85 8.31
CA ILE A 24 -6.16 4.38 7.06
C ILE A 24 -6.83 5.71 6.70
N ALA A 25 -8.16 5.78 6.85
CA ALA A 25 -8.96 6.94 6.48
C ALA A 25 -8.52 8.22 7.19
N ILE A 26 -8.20 8.11 8.47
CA ILE A 26 -7.82 9.26 9.30
C ILE A 26 -6.58 9.99 8.76
N ILE A 27 -5.62 9.25 8.20
CA ILE A 27 -4.34 9.81 7.72
C ILE A 27 -4.58 10.84 6.62
N TYR A 28 -5.37 10.50 5.60
CA TYR A 28 -5.65 11.43 4.51
C TYR A 28 -6.79 12.39 4.83
N SER A 29 -7.71 12.02 5.74
CA SER A 29 -8.75 12.92 6.23
C SER A 29 -8.14 14.13 6.93
N GLU A 30 -7.21 13.91 7.86
CA GLU A 30 -6.51 14.99 8.56
C GLU A 30 -5.65 15.83 7.61
N ALA A 31 -4.91 15.18 6.71
CA ALA A 31 -3.98 15.87 5.82
C ALA A 31 -4.63 16.73 4.73
N PHE A 32 -5.77 16.29 4.17
CA PHE A 32 -6.35 16.92 2.97
C PHE A 32 -7.80 17.39 3.15
N TYR A 33 -8.50 16.90 4.17
CA TYR A 33 -9.92 17.18 4.40
C TYR A 33 -10.17 17.78 5.79
N HIS A 34 -9.13 18.22 6.50
CA HIS A 34 -9.23 18.81 7.84
C HIS A 34 -10.01 17.94 8.84
N GLY A 35 -9.92 16.60 8.71
CA GLY A 35 -10.63 15.65 9.57
C GLY A 35 -12.13 15.53 9.30
N SER A 36 -12.66 16.16 8.23
CA SER A 36 -14.10 16.18 7.95
C SER A 36 -14.67 14.89 7.37
N LEU A 37 -13.83 13.95 6.93
CA LEU A 37 -14.34 12.70 6.37
C LEU A 37 -14.92 11.79 7.44
N VAL A 38 -16.12 11.28 7.18
CA VAL A 38 -16.82 10.30 8.00
C VAL A 38 -16.73 8.90 7.38
N ASN A 39 -16.64 7.89 8.23
CA ASN A 39 -16.55 6.50 7.82
C ASN A 39 -17.96 5.92 7.64
N GLY A 40 -18.27 5.40 6.44
CA GLY A 40 -19.57 4.78 6.17
C GLY A 40 -19.74 3.39 6.79
N ALA A 41 -20.97 2.88 6.80
CA ALA A 41 -21.30 1.55 7.30
C ALA A 41 -20.60 0.47 6.45
N GLY A 42 -19.84 -0.45 7.05
CA GLY A 42 -19.01 -1.43 6.32
C GLY A 42 -17.51 -1.08 6.27
N THR A 43 -17.08 0.04 6.87
CA THR A 43 -15.67 0.41 6.94
C THR A 43 -14.96 -0.10 8.19
N SER A 44 -15.71 -0.57 9.20
CA SER A 44 -15.12 -1.09 10.42
C SER A 44 -14.21 -2.30 10.13
N VAL A 45 -13.27 -2.54 11.03
CA VAL A 45 -12.38 -3.71 10.92
C VAL A 45 -13.20 -5.00 11.02
N GLU A 46 -14.18 -5.00 11.92
CA GLU A 46 -15.05 -6.12 12.28
C GLU A 46 -15.86 -6.61 11.07
N GLU A 47 -16.30 -5.68 10.22
CA GLU A 47 -17.06 -5.95 8.99
C GLU A 47 -16.16 -6.40 7.83
N ARG A 48 -14.83 -6.33 7.97
CA ARG A 48 -13.86 -6.61 6.91
C ARG A 48 -12.95 -7.79 7.25
N PRO A 49 -13.26 -9.01 6.75
CA PRO A 49 -12.47 -10.21 7.07
C PRO A 49 -10.97 -10.08 6.82
N LEU A 50 -10.57 -9.43 5.72
CA LEU A 50 -9.16 -9.20 5.42
C LEU A 50 -8.50 -8.22 6.42
N ALA A 51 -9.22 -7.20 6.89
CA ALA A 51 -8.69 -6.25 7.87
C ALA A 51 -8.40 -6.94 9.22
N ARG A 52 -9.28 -7.86 9.65
CA ARG A 52 -9.06 -8.69 10.85
C ARG A 52 -7.83 -9.58 10.71
N LYS A 53 -7.74 -10.32 9.61
CA LYS A 53 -6.57 -11.17 9.30
C LYS A 53 -5.27 -10.37 9.27
N LEU A 54 -5.29 -9.17 8.70
CA LEU A 54 -4.14 -8.28 8.69
C LEU A 54 -3.75 -7.81 10.09
N LEU A 55 -4.71 -7.52 10.98
CA LEU A 55 -4.40 -7.18 12.37
C LEU A 55 -3.71 -8.33 13.11
N GLU A 56 -4.23 -9.55 12.98
CA GLU A 56 -3.65 -10.75 13.59
C GLU A 56 -2.23 -11.03 13.05
N PHE A 57 -2.07 -10.94 11.72
CA PHE A 57 -0.76 -11.05 11.07
C PHE A 57 0.22 -10.00 11.59
N ASN A 58 -0.24 -8.76 11.75
CA ASN A 58 0.58 -7.64 12.21
C ASN A 58 0.97 -7.77 13.69
N GLU A 59 0.06 -8.24 14.54
CA GLU A 59 0.33 -8.53 15.94
C GLU A 59 1.36 -9.66 16.06
N LYS A 60 1.21 -10.74 15.30
CA LYS A 60 2.13 -11.88 15.28
C LYS A 60 3.53 -11.51 14.77
N ASN A 61 3.63 -10.76 13.67
CA ASN A 61 4.90 -10.53 12.97
C ASN A 61 5.63 -9.26 13.43
N TYR A 62 4.90 -8.26 13.93
CA TYR A 62 5.46 -6.95 14.25
C TYR A 62 5.12 -6.45 15.65
N GLN A 63 4.35 -7.23 16.44
CA GLN A 63 3.88 -6.83 17.77
C GLN A 63 3.09 -5.50 17.73
N LYS A 64 2.33 -5.30 16.65
CA LYS A 64 1.50 -4.12 16.44
C LYS A 64 0.07 -4.52 16.12
N LYS A 65 -0.86 -4.17 17.00
CA LYS A 65 -2.30 -4.31 16.78
C LYS A 65 -2.84 -3.12 15.97
N SER A 66 -2.35 -2.97 14.74
CA SER A 66 -2.72 -1.88 13.83
C SER A 66 -2.74 -2.40 12.39
N SER A 67 -3.69 -1.92 11.58
CA SER A 67 -3.74 -2.23 10.14
C SER A 67 -2.76 -1.37 9.33
N VAL A 68 -2.16 -0.35 9.94
CA VAL A 68 -1.12 0.49 9.35
C VAL A 68 0.17 0.28 10.13
N ILE A 69 1.23 -0.11 9.42
CA ILE A 69 2.58 -0.25 9.98
C ILE A 69 3.56 0.53 9.11
N TYR A 70 4.39 1.31 9.76
CA TYR A 70 5.59 1.90 9.16
C TYR A 70 6.78 1.01 9.46
N LEU A 71 7.36 0.41 8.42
CA LEU A 71 8.54 -0.42 8.52
C LEU A 71 9.79 0.43 8.27
N ASP A 72 10.69 0.49 9.25
CA ASP A 72 12.00 1.12 9.09
C ASP A 72 12.95 0.14 8.39
N VAL A 73 13.14 0.35 7.09
CA VAL A 73 14.08 -0.44 6.27
C VAL A 73 15.49 0.13 6.49
N ARG A 74 16.24 -0.52 7.39
CA ARG A 74 17.64 -0.19 7.69
C ARG A 74 18.55 -0.54 6.49
N ASN A 75 19.63 0.21 6.32
CA ASN A 75 20.56 0.22 5.17
C ASN A 75 19.99 0.91 3.91
N LYS A 76 20.07 2.24 3.94
CA LYS A 76 19.51 3.18 2.97
C LYS A 76 20.50 3.51 1.85
N GLU A 77 21.20 2.52 1.29
CA GLU A 77 21.97 2.81 0.08
C GLU A 77 21.00 3.13 -1.04
N VAL A 78 20.90 4.42 -1.33
CA VAL A 78 20.05 4.97 -2.37
C VAL A 78 20.90 5.08 -3.61
N GLN A 79 20.51 4.35 -4.65
CA GLN A 79 21.19 4.33 -5.93
C GLN A 79 20.47 5.23 -6.92
N LYS A 80 21.20 5.72 -7.92
CA LYS A 80 20.66 6.52 -9.02
C LYS A 80 20.95 5.82 -10.34
N THR A 81 19.98 5.82 -11.24
CA THR A 81 20.22 5.38 -12.62
C THR A 81 21.20 6.32 -13.32
N ALA A 82 22.09 5.75 -14.14
CA ALA A 82 23.06 6.54 -14.90
C ALA A 82 22.42 7.50 -15.92
N THR A 83 21.24 7.13 -16.46
CA THR A 83 20.65 7.80 -17.63
C THR A 83 19.77 9.01 -17.27
N ASN A 84 19.03 8.95 -16.17
CA ASN A 84 18.08 10.01 -15.79
C ASN A 84 18.10 10.37 -14.30
N GLY A 85 19.05 9.82 -13.53
CA GLY A 85 19.21 10.10 -12.10
C GLY A 85 18.04 9.63 -11.23
N SER A 86 17.13 8.80 -11.77
CA SER A 86 16.00 8.26 -11.03
C SER A 86 16.48 7.34 -9.91
N ILE A 87 15.83 7.45 -8.76
CA ILE A 87 16.29 6.84 -7.53
C ILE A 87 15.70 5.43 -7.36
N TYR A 88 16.52 4.50 -6.87
CA TYR A 88 16.07 3.19 -6.42
C TYR A 88 16.84 2.70 -5.19
N ASN A 89 16.28 1.71 -4.51
CA ASN A 89 16.83 1.06 -3.34
C ASN A 89 16.44 -0.43 -3.36
N GLU A 90 17.45 -1.30 -3.40
CA GLU A 90 17.27 -2.74 -3.51
C GLU A 90 16.79 -3.37 -2.20
N GLN A 91 17.13 -2.79 -1.05
CA GLN A 91 16.65 -3.32 0.23
C GLN A 91 15.13 -3.15 0.38
N ASN A 92 14.59 -2.05 -0.13
CA ASN A 92 13.15 -1.81 -0.26
C ASN A 92 12.49 -2.81 -1.22
N LEU A 93 13.19 -3.21 -2.30
CA LEU A 93 12.73 -4.30 -3.17
C LEU A 93 12.52 -5.57 -2.37
N VAL A 94 13.58 -6.08 -1.74
CA VAL A 94 13.57 -7.34 -0.99
C VAL A 94 12.48 -7.33 0.08
N THR A 95 12.44 -6.28 0.89
CA THR A 95 11.47 -6.15 2.00
C THR A 95 10.03 -6.18 1.49
N ARG A 96 9.72 -5.46 0.41
CA ARG A 96 8.35 -5.37 -0.12
C ARG A 96 7.93 -6.64 -0.85
N THR A 97 8.83 -7.27 -1.60
CA THR A 97 8.52 -8.54 -2.29
C THR A 97 8.34 -9.67 -1.28
N ASP A 98 9.14 -9.72 -0.22
CA ASP A 98 8.98 -10.70 0.87
C ASP A 98 7.65 -10.49 1.60
N LEU A 99 7.30 -9.22 1.91
CA LEU A 99 6.01 -8.91 2.51
C LEU A 99 4.84 -9.32 1.61
N ALA A 100 4.88 -8.98 0.31
CA ALA A 100 3.84 -9.37 -0.63
C ALA A 100 3.69 -10.90 -0.68
N PHE A 101 4.80 -11.64 -0.71
CA PHE A 101 4.80 -13.10 -0.69
C PHE A 101 4.18 -13.66 0.61
N LYS A 102 4.54 -13.11 1.77
CA LYS A 102 3.94 -13.49 3.07
C LYS A 102 2.45 -13.23 3.12
N LEU A 103 1.98 -12.09 2.60
CA LEU A 103 0.54 -11.78 2.52
C LEU A 103 -0.20 -12.79 1.62
N MET A 104 0.42 -13.24 0.53
CA MET A 104 -0.17 -14.28 -0.33
C MET A 104 -0.20 -15.64 0.38
N GLN A 105 0.93 -16.08 0.95
CA GLN A 105 1.08 -17.42 1.52
C GLN A 105 0.35 -17.59 2.87
N GLU A 106 0.49 -16.63 3.78
CA GLU A 106 -0.05 -16.75 5.14
C GLU A 106 -1.49 -16.26 5.25
N LEU A 107 -1.89 -15.26 4.46
CA LEU A 107 -3.24 -14.68 4.53
C LEU A 107 -4.15 -15.07 3.37
N GLY A 108 -3.60 -15.72 2.34
CA GLY A 108 -4.36 -16.11 1.14
C GLY A 108 -4.82 -14.92 0.31
N VAL A 109 -4.12 -13.78 0.38
CA VAL A 109 -4.45 -12.60 -0.42
C VAL A 109 -4.07 -12.88 -1.87
N ALA A 110 -4.98 -12.66 -2.81
CA ALA A 110 -4.65 -12.83 -4.23
C ALA A 110 -3.67 -11.75 -4.68
N ALA A 111 -2.74 -12.10 -5.58
CA ALA A 111 -1.73 -11.16 -6.08
C ALA A 111 -2.34 -9.88 -6.68
N LYS A 112 -3.50 -10.00 -7.36
CA LYS A 112 -4.23 -8.87 -7.93
C LYS A 112 -4.76 -7.86 -6.90
N ASP A 113 -4.88 -8.27 -5.64
CA ASP A 113 -5.38 -7.45 -4.53
C ASP A 113 -4.22 -6.78 -3.75
N ILE A 114 -2.96 -7.00 -4.17
CA ILE A 114 -1.76 -6.39 -3.58
C ILE A 114 -1.19 -5.38 -4.56
N ALA A 115 -1.00 -4.14 -4.08
CA ALA A 115 -0.37 -3.07 -4.86
C ALA A 115 0.91 -2.57 -4.17
N CYS A 116 2.00 -2.45 -4.93
CA CYS A 116 3.25 -1.84 -4.50
C CYS A 116 3.44 -0.48 -5.20
N LEU A 117 3.39 0.61 -4.43
CA LEU A 117 3.49 1.98 -4.96
C LEU A 117 4.86 2.61 -4.71
N SER A 118 5.35 3.44 -5.63
CA SER A 118 6.60 4.20 -5.49
C SER A 118 6.54 5.55 -6.19
N PHE A 119 7.28 6.52 -5.67
CA PHE A 119 7.45 7.84 -6.26
C PHE A 119 8.44 7.86 -7.44
N TYR A 120 9.34 6.87 -7.52
CA TYR A 120 10.41 6.86 -8.52
C TYR A 120 10.21 5.76 -9.57
N THR A 121 10.28 6.15 -10.84
CA THR A 121 10.14 5.24 -11.99
C THR A 121 11.17 4.11 -11.99
N ALA A 122 12.43 4.38 -11.60
CA ALA A 122 13.45 3.32 -11.49
C ALA A 122 13.05 2.24 -10.49
N GLN A 123 12.53 2.63 -9.31
CA GLN A 123 12.03 1.69 -8.32
C GLN A 123 10.80 0.92 -8.83
N VAL A 124 9.88 1.56 -9.57
CA VAL A 124 8.72 0.88 -10.17
C VAL A 124 9.18 -0.22 -11.12
N ARG A 125 10.13 0.09 -12.01
CA ARG A 125 10.71 -0.90 -12.93
C ARG A 125 11.37 -2.05 -12.17
N LEU A 126 12.07 -1.73 -11.09
CA LEU A 126 12.70 -2.75 -10.24
C LEU A 126 11.66 -3.70 -9.62
N TYR A 127 10.53 -3.17 -9.12
CA TYR A 127 9.43 -4.01 -8.63
C TYR A 127 8.82 -4.87 -9.75
N GLN A 128 8.57 -4.30 -10.93
CA GLN A 128 8.02 -5.04 -12.07
C GLN A 128 8.92 -6.21 -12.47
N SER A 129 10.22 -5.98 -12.62
CA SER A 129 11.18 -7.04 -12.94
C SER A 129 11.30 -8.10 -11.84
N ALA A 130 11.05 -7.76 -10.57
CA ALA A 130 11.02 -8.78 -9.51
C ALA A 130 9.74 -9.62 -9.57
N VAL A 131 8.58 -8.99 -9.81
CA VAL A 131 7.30 -9.71 -9.98
C VAL A 131 7.34 -10.65 -11.18
N GLU A 132 7.88 -10.20 -12.32
CA GLU A 132 8.05 -11.05 -13.52
C GLU A 132 8.92 -12.28 -13.25
N ARG A 133 10.03 -12.10 -12.52
CA ARG A 133 10.90 -13.22 -12.10
C ARG A 133 10.19 -14.18 -11.14
N MET A 134 9.37 -13.65 -10.23
CA MET A 134 8.56 -14.49 -9.33
C MET A 134 7.52 -15.30 -10.10
N ASP A 135 6.81 -14.70 -11.06
CA ASP A 135 5.81 -15.37 -11.88
C ASP A 135 6.44 -16.49 -12.75
N GLN A 136 7.59 -16.22 -13.37
CA GLN A 136 8.33 -17.24 -14.12
C GLN A 136 8.72 -18.43 -13.25
N LYS A 137 9.24 -18.19 -12.04
CA LYS A 137 9.62 -19.25 -11.10
C LYS A 137 8.40 -20.04 -10.63
N TYR A 138 7.28 -19.37 -10.37
CA TYR A 138 6.04 -20.02 -9.95
C TYR A 138 5.47 -20.93 -11.04
N LYS A 139 5.47 -20.47 -12.30
CA LYS A 139 5.05 -21.29 -13.46
C LYS A 139 5.92 -22.53 -13.66
N GLN A 140 7.25 -22.40 -13.50
CA GLN A 140 8.18 -23.53 -13.62
C GLN A 140 7.90 -24.62 -12.57
N LEU A 141 7.61 -24.22 -11.33
CA LEU A 141 7.29 -25.14 -10.22
C LEU A 141 5.93 -25.84 -10.36
N GLN A 142 5.02 -25.33 -11.20
CA GLN A 142 3.73 -25.98 -11.49
C GLN A 142 3.79 -26.95 -12.69
N CYS A 143 4.84 -26.88 -13.51
CA CYS A 143 5.06 -27.76 -14.67
C CYS A 143 6.07 -28.89 -14.39
N SER A 144 6.52 -29.04 -13.15
CA SER A 144 7.40 -30.12 -12.68
C SER A 144 6.66 -31.00 -11.67
#